data_AF-A0A2T1LRT8-F1
#
_entry.id   AF-A0A2T1LRT8-F1
#
_cell.length_a   1.000
_cell.length_b   1.000
_cell.length_c   1.000
_cell.angle_alpha   90.00
_cell.angle_beta   90.00
_cell.angle_gamma   90.00
#
_symmetry.space_group_name_H-M   'P 1'
#
loop_
_entity.id
_entity.type
_entity.pdbx_description
1 polymer ?
#
loop_
_entity_poly.entity_id
_entity_poly.type
_entity_poly.pdbx_seq_one_letter_code
_entity_poly.pdbx_strand_id
1 'polypeptide(L)'
;MPNFSPRTDHLPKLISKWLHQPTKALRVPEVFIEQVEAYARLLDQGGSDLSIPVKPPQQPHSSQGEKIWLGIRPSLRQLGWSILKGRENEHPIVVDYGLIETEAKFPLPQRLVEIESDLTELVRQFQPHHVALEKPFINANFASGSSSLQALGVINLVIYRQCQVFPVLLYRATWKSHLGSPKADQREVAETVQLLFDLKRLTSQVGSEAIAIAYAGFCGLGISEK
;
A
#
# COMPACT_ATOMS: atom_id res chain seq x y z
N MET A 1 11.46 -15.37 -39.74
CA MET A 1 11.69 -13.93 -39.98
C MET A 1 12.95 -13.52 -39.21
N PRO A 2 13.94 -12.87 -39.84
CA PRO A 2 15.14 -12.44 -39.14
C PRO A 2 14.85 -11.23 -38.23
N ASN A 3 15.35 -11.32 -37.00
CA ASN A 3 15.15 -10.36 -35.91
C ASN A 3 16.02 -9.12 -36.16
N PHE A 4 15.40 -7.99 -36.53
CA PHE A 4 16.05 -6.67 -36.61
C PHE A 4 16.08 -6.05 -35.22
N SER A 5 17.03 -6.46 -34.38
CA SER A 5 17.43 -5.64 -33.24
C SER A 5 18.55 -4.71 -33.72
N PRO A 6 18.38 -3.38 -33.72
CA PRO A 6 19.48 -2.48 -34.04
C PRO A 6 20.61 -2.70 -33.02
N ARG A 7 21.78 -3.10 -33.52
CA ARG A 7 22.96 -3.39 -32.71
C ARG A 7 23.41 -2.14 -31.96
N THR A 8 23.19 -2.11 -30.65
CA THR A 8 23.66 -1.08 -29.71
C THR A 8 25.15 -1.21 -29.37
N ASP A 9 25.90 -2.01 -30.14
CA ASP A 9 27.33 -2.32 -29.90
C ASP A 9 28.25 -1.09 -29.96
N HIS A 10 27.76 0.01 -30.55
CA HIS A 10 28.47 1.29 -30.70
C HIS A 10 28.15 2.28 -29.57
N LEU A 11 27.16 2.02 -28.71
CA LEU A 11 26.90 2.86 -27.56
C LEU A 11 28.00 2.61 -26.51
N PRO A 12 28.57 3.66 -25.89
CA PRO A 12 29.48 3.48 -24.78
C PRO A 12 28.75 2.67 -23.70
N LYS A 13 29.30 1.49 -23.35
CA LYS A 13 28.80 0.72 -22.22
C LYS A 13 28.93 1.63 -20.99
N LEU A 14 27.81 2.14 -20.52
CA LEU A 14 27.71 2.79 -19.22
C LEU A 14 28.04 1.72 -18.18
N ILE A 15 29.33 1.57 -17.86
CA ILE A 15 29.78 0.79 -16.72
C ILE A 15 29.38 1.62 -15.51
N SER A 16 28.16 1.41 -15.07
CA SER A 16 27.62 2.09 -13.92
C SER A 16 28.46 1.67 -12.70
N LYS A 17 28.96 2.63 -11.92
CA LYS A 17 29.79 2.38 -10.72
C LYS A 17 29.01 1.68 -9.57
N TRP A 18 27.79 1.21 -9.82
CA TRP A 18 26.89 0.57 -8.86
C TRP A 18 27.24 -0.90 -8.58
N LEU A 19 28.50 -1.20 -8.27
CA LEU A 19 29.00 -2.58 -8.25
C LEU A 19 28.39 -3.50 -7.16
N HIS A 20 27.58 -3.00 -6.23
CA HIS A 20 27.09 -3.82 -5.09
C HIS A 20 25.65 -3.50 -4.61
N GLN A 21 24.83 -2.80 -5.39
CA GLN A 21 23.43 -2.57 -5.01
C GLN A 21 22.56 -3.75 -5.47
N PRO A 22 21.50 -4.13 -4.72
CA PRO A 22 20.60 -5.20 -5.12
C PRO A 22 20.01 -4.90 -6.51
N THR A 23 20.16 -5.84 -7.45
CA THR A 23 19.59 -5.80 -8.81
C THR A 23 18.08 -6.02 -8.84
N LYS A 24 17.45 -6.24 -7.69
CA LYS A 24 15.99 -6.30 -7.56
C LYS A 24 15.45 -4.87 -7.62
N ALA A 25 14.49 -4.62 -8.50
CA ALA A 25 13.77 -3.35 -8.52
C ALA A 25 13.20 -3.09 -7.11
N LEU A 26 13.68 -2.02 -6.46
CA LEU A 26 13.15 -1.55 -5.18
C LEU A 26 11.93 -0.68 -5.50
N ARG A 27 10.77 -1.03 -4.95
CA ARG A 27 9.62 -0.13 -4.97
C ARG A 27 9.97 1.12 -4.15
N VAL A 28 9.72 2.29 -4.73
CA VAL A 28 9.76 3.56 -4.01
C VAL A 28 8.44 3.71 -3.25
N PRO A 29 8.44 3.78 -1.92
CA PRO A 29 7.22 4.02 -1.14
C PRO A 29 6.52 5.31 -1.60
N GLU A 30 5.20 5.27 -1.67
CA GLU A 30 4.40 6.33 -2.30
C GLU A 30 4.53 7.65 -1.50
N VAL A 31 4.78 7.53 -0.20
CA VAL A 31 5.06 8.66 0.70
C VAL A 31 6.35 9.42 0.34
N PHE A 32 7.29 8.81 -0.39
CA PHE A 32 8.56 9.42 -0.79
C PHE A 32 8.59 9.91 -2.25
N ILE A 33 7.53 9.70 -3.03
CA ILE A 33 7.51 10.05 -4.46
C ILE A 33 7.88 11.52 -4.69
N GLU A 34 7.36 12.46 -3.89
CA GLU A 34 7.69 13.88 -4.04
C GLU A 34 9.17 14.18 -3.80
N GLN A 35 9.78 13.51 -2.82
CA GLN A 35 11.20 13.70 -2.51
C GLN A 35 12.08 13.16 -3.63
N VAL A 36 11.70 12.01 -4.19
CA VAL A 36 12.39 11.41 -5.33
C VAL A 36 12.24 12.27 -6.59
N GLU A 37 11.04 12.79 -6.89
CA GLU A 37 10.81 13.71 -8.01
C GLU A 37 11.58 15.02 -7.83
N ALA A 38 11.58 15.60 -6.63
CA ALA A 38 12.31 16.83 -6.34
C ALA A 38 13.83 16.62 -6.50
N TYR A 39 14.34 15.48 -6.04
CA TYR A 39 15.74 15.11 -6.21
C TYR A 39 16.10 14.91 -7.69
N ALA A 40 15.27 14.21 -8.46
CA ALA A 40 15.47 14.03 -9.90
C ALA A 40 15.54 15.38 -10.63
N ARG A 41 14.62 16.31 -10.33
CA ARG A 41 14.64 17.67 -10.90
C ARG A 41 15.91 18.45 -10.53
N LEU A 42 16.42 18.28 -9.32
CA LEU A 42 17.67 18.93 -8.87
C LEU A 42 18.88 18.39 -9.63
N LEU A 43 18.95 17.06 -9.85
CA LEU A 43 19.99 16.44 -10.67
C LEU A 43 19.96 16.93 -12.11
N ASP A 44 18.77 17.03 -12.71
CA ASP A 44 18.59 17.54 -14.07
C ASP A 44 19.07 19.00 -14.22
N GLN A 45 19.04 19.78 -13.14
CA GLN A 45 19.49 21.18 -13.09
C GLN A 45 20.99 21.34 -12.77
N GLY A 46 21.74 20.25 -12.63
CA GLY A 46 23.18 20.29 -12.37
C GLY A 46 23.56 20.71 -10.94
N GLY A 47 22.64 20.56 -9.98
CA GLY A 47 22.87 20.95 -8.59
C GLY A 47 24.00 20.15 -7.92
N SER A 48 25.06 20.84 -7.50
CA SER A 48 26.19 20.29 -6.73
C SER A 48 25.98 20.32 -5.21
N ASP A 49 24.93 21.00 -4.72
CA ASP A 49 24.61 21.11 -3.30
C ASP A 49 23.57 20.05 -2.91
N LEU A 50 24.07 18.87 -2.54
CA LEU A 50 23.31 17.66 -2.21
C LEU A 50 22.76 17.64 -0.77
N SER A 51 22.73 18.78 -0.07
CA SER A 51 22.28 18.88 1.31
C SER A 51 20.73 18.92 1.39
N ILE A 52 20.07 17.87 0.89
CA ILE A 52 18.67 17.62 1.21
C ILE A 52 18.64 17.18 2.67
N PRO A 53 17.80 17.78 3.54
CA PRO A 53 17.50 17.22 4.85
C PRO A 53 16.64 15.97 4.63
N VAL A 54 17.24 14.89 4.12
CA VAL A 54 16.69 13.57 4.28
C VAL A 54 16.83 13.32 5.76
N LYS A 55 15.75 13.56 6.52
CA LYS A 55 15.63 12.96 7.84
C LYS A 55 15.77 11.47 7.56
N PRO A 56 16.87 10.82 7.97
CA PRO A 56 17.07 9.42 7.64
C PRO A 56 15.80 8.68 8.06
N PRO A 57 15.30 7.72 7.25
CA PRO A 57 14.17 6.90 7.67
C PRO A 57 14.54 6.43 9.07
N GLN A 58 13.76 6.87 10.06
CA GLN A 58 14.03 6.50 11.44
C GLN A 58 14.09 4.99 11.39
N GLN A 59 15.28 4.44 11.66
CA GLN A 59 15.42 3.00 11.73
C GLN A 59 14.29 2.51 12.63
N PRO A 60 13.61 1.41 12.31
CA PRO A 60 12.66 0.81 13.22
C PRO A 60 13.48 0.30 14.42
N HIS A 61 13.91 1.22 15.29
CA HIS A 61 14.10 0.93 16.69
C HIS A 61 12.72 0.42 17.10
N SER A 62 12.67 -0.84 17.50
CA SER A 62 11.50 -1.44 18.12
C SER A 62 11.25 -0.69 19.42
N SER A 63 10.59 0.47 19.31
CA SER A 63 10.07 1.16 20.46
C SER A 63 9.01 0.25 21.05
N GLN A 64 9.25 -0.24 22.24
CA GLN A 64 8.32 -1.07 22.98
C GLN A 64 6.92 -0.41 22.93
N GLY A 65 5.92 -1.14 22.40
CA GLY A 65 4.53 -0.66 22.28
C GLY A 65 4.12 -0.08 20.92
N GLU A 66 5.02 0.09 19.94
CA GLU A 66 4.60 0.45 18.58
C GLU A 66 3.89 -0.70 17.86
N LYS A 67 2.73 -0.41 17.28
CA LYS A 67 1.93 -1.34 16.49
C LYS A 67 1.97 -0.96 15.02
N ILE A 68 2.05 -1.99 14.17
CA ILE A 68 1.96 -1.87 12.71
C ILE A 68 0.61 -2.41 12.27
N TRP A 69 -0.15 -1.58 11.56
CA TRP A 69 -1.45 -1.92 11.01
C TRP A 69 -1.37 -1.99 9.49
N LEU A 70 -1.90 -3.07 8.92
CA LEU A 70 -2.14 -3.20 7.49
C LEU A 70 -3.62 -2.93 7.19
N GLY A 71 -3.92 -1.89 6.42
CA GLY A 71 -5.26 -1.65 5.87
C GLY A 71 -5.36 -2.18 4.46
N ILE A 72 -6.45 -2.87 4.12
CA ILE A 72 -6.69 -3.35 2.75
C ILE A 72 -8.11 -3.03 2.30
N ARG A 73 -8.22 -2.52 1.07
CA ARG A 73 -9.46 -2.39 0.32
C ARG A 73 -9.55 -3.50 -0.73
N PRO A 74 -10.30 -4.60 -0.49
CA PRO A 74 -10.29 -5.76 -1.37
C PRO A 74 -10.89 -5.47 -2.75
N SER A 75 -10.22 -5.96 -3.79
CA SER A 75 -10.71 -5.97 -5.17
C SER A 75 -9.81 -6.88 -5.99
N LEU A 76 -10.37 -7.55 -6.99
CA LEU A 76 -9.55 -8.32 -7.92
C LEU A 76 -8.68 -7.41 -8.79
N ARG A 77 -9.21 -6.26 -9.24
CA ARG A 77 -8.53 -5.38 -10.21
C ARG A 77 -7.50 -4.45 -9.58
N GLN A 78 -7.89 -3.81 -8.48
CA GLN A 78 -7.09 -2.79 -7.81
C GLN A 78 -7.29 -2.94 -6.29
N LEU A 79 -6.45 -3.77 -5.69
CA LEU A 79 -6.41 -3.99 -4.25
C LEU A 79 -5.59 -2.85 -3.65
N GLY A 80 -6.25 -2.00 -2.86
CA GLY A 80 -5.57 -0.93 -2.13
C GLY A 80 -5.00 -1.44 -0.84
N TRP A 81 -3.80 -0.99 -0.47
CA TRP A 81 -3.17 -1.34 0.79
C TRP A 81 -2.49 -0.14 1.43
N SER A 82 -2.35 -0.17 2.76
CA SER A 82 -1.63 0.84 3.53
C SER A 82 -0.95 0.23 4.77
N ILE A 83 0.13 0.86 5.23
CA ILE A 83 0.82 0.54 6.47
C ILE A 83 0.79 1.77 7.36
N LEU A 84 0.14 1.64 8.52
CA LEU A 84 0.19 2.63 9.59
C LEU A 84 1.07 2.12 10.72
N LYS A 85 1.74 3.06 11.38
CA LYS A 85 2.58 2.78 12.55
C LYS A 85 2.32 3.80 13.64
N GLY A 86 2.10 3.34 14.86
CA GLY A 86 1.85 4.21 16.01
C GLY A 86 1.74 3.43 17.30
N ARG A 87 1.76 4.13 18.43
CA ARG A 87 1.45 3.56 19.74
C ARG A 87 -0.02 3.74 20.06
N GLU A 88 -0.51 2.94 21.00
CA GLU A 88 -1.85 3.12 21.53
C GLU A 88 -2.03 4.55 22.07
N ASN A 89 -3.19 5.16 21.77
CA ASN A 89 -3.53 6.56 22.11
C ASN A 89 -2.70 7.66 21.43
N GLU A 90 -1.84 7.32 20.46
CA GLU A 90 -1.15 8.31 19.61
C GLU A 90 -1.78 8.37 18.21
N HIS A 91 -1.64 9.50 17.53
CA HIS A 91 -1.99 9.57 16.12
C HIS A 91 -0.95 8.77 15.31
N PRO A 92 -1.34 7.76 14.51
CA PRO A 92 -0.38 6.98 13.75
C PRO A 92 0.20 7.80 12.59
N ILE A 93 1.36 7.35 12.10
CA ILE A 93 1.94 7.83 10.85
C ILE A 93 1.65 6.86 9.70
N VAL A 94 1.54 7.38 8.48
CA VAL A 94 1.53 6.56 7.26
C VAL A 94 2.97 6.19 6.93
N VAL A 95 3.30 4.90 7.01
CA VAL A 95 4.61 4.37 6.61
C VAL A 95 4.69 4.23 5.10
N ASP A 96 3.64 3.65 4.51
CA ASP A 96 3.54 3.42 3.07
C ASP A 96 2.10 3.08 2.69
N TYR A 97 1.77 3.19 1.41
CA TYR A 97 0.49 2.77 0.84
C TYR A 97 0.64 2.57 -0.66
N GLY A 98 -0.24 1.78 -1.27
CA GLY A 98 -0.15 1.51 -2.70
C GLY A 98 -1.28 0.67 -3.23
N LEU A 99 -1.07 0.17 -4.45
CA LEU A 99 -1.97 -0.74 -5.14
C LEU A 99 -1.26 -2.04 -5.49
N ILE A 100 -1.97 -3.16 -5.36
CA ILE A 100 -1.71 -4.39 -6.10
C ILE A 100 -2.72 -4.41 -7.26
N GLU A 101 -2.20 -4.35 -8.48
CA GLU A 101 -3.02 -4.27 -9.70
C GLU A 101 -2.86 -5.54 -10.52
N THR A 102 -3.99 -6.08 -11.00
CA THR A 102 -3.97 -7.24 -11.88
C THR A 102 -4.62 -6.93 -13.21
N GLU A 103 -4.04 -7.48 -14.26
CA GLU A 103 -4.46 -7.21 -15.63
C GLU A 103 -5.78 -7.91 -15.97
N ALA A 104 -6.76 -7.14 -16.46
CA ALA A 104 -8.12 -7.65 -16.71
C ALA A 104 -8.17 -8.72 -17.81
N LYS A 105 -7.18 -8.76 -18.69
CA LYS A 105 -7.04 -9.76 -19.77
C LYS A 105 -6.65 -11.15 -19.25
N PHE A 106 -6.10 -11.25 -18.04
CA PHE A 106 -5.69 -12.54 -17.49
C PHE A 106 -6.88 -13.29 -16.87
N PRO A 107 -6.89 -14.63 -16.95
CA PRO A 107 -7.93 -15.43 -16.32
C PRO A 107 -7.88 -15.28 -14.80
N LEU A 108 -9.05 -15.41 -14.17
CA LEU A 108 -9.23 -15.22 -12.73
C LEU A 108 -8.20 -15.94 -11.85
N PRO A 109 -7.89 -17.25 -12.04
CA PRO A 109 -6.89 -17.93 -11.23
C PRO A 109 -5.50 -17.28 -11.29
N GLN A 110 -5.08 -16.81 -12.46
CA GLN A 110 -3.77 -16.16 -12.61
C GLN A 110 -3.73 -14.84 -11.84
N ARG A 111 -4.80 -14.05 -11.91
CA ARG A 111 -4.92 -12.79 -11.15
C ARG A 111 -4.94 -13.02 -9.64
N LEU A 112 -5.52 -14.13 -9.18
CA LEU A 112 -5.49 -14.51 -7.76
C LEU A 112 -4.09 -14.93 -7.31
N VAL A 113 -3.30 -15.59 -8.16
CA VAL A 113 -1.89 -15.91 -7.89
C VAL A 113 -1.03 -14.65 -7.81
N GLU A 114 -1.27 -13.66 -8.68
CA GLU A 114 -0.61 -12.35 -8.61
C GLU A 114 -0.90 -11.67 -7.26
N ILE A 115 -2.17 -11.62 -6.84
CA ILE A 115 -2.55 -11.08 -5.52
C ILE A 115 -1.87 -11.85 -4.38
N GLU A 116 -1.85 -13.19 -4.42
CA GLU A 116 -1.20 -14.01 -3.39
C GLU A 116 0.29 -13.67 -3.27
N SER A 117 1.00 -13.63 -4.39
CA SER A 117 2.44 -13.38 -4.46
C SER A 117 2.79 -12.01 -3.89
N ASP A 118 2.13 -10.96 -4.39
CA ASP A 118 2.44 -9.57 -4.04
C ASP A 118 2.07 -9.28 -2.59
N LEU A 119 0.92 -9.78 -2.13
CA LEU A 119 0.51 -9.62 -0.73
C LEU A 119 1.43 -10.42 0.21
N THR A 120 1.93 -11.58 -0.21
CA THR A 120 2.89 -12.36 0.59
C THR A 120 4.18 -11.59 0.81
N GLU A 121 4.73 -10.97 -0.23
CA GLU A 121 5.93 -10.14 -0.11
C GLU A 121 5.67 -8.94 0.80
N LEU A 122 4.53 -8.27 0.63
CA LEU A 122 4.14 -7.12 1.45
C LEU A 122 4.04 -7.48 2.94
N VAL A 123 3.31 -8.56 3.27
CA VAL A 123 3.16 -8.99 4.67
C VAL A 123 4.50 -9.41 5.26
N ARG A 124 5.36 -10.06 4.48
CA ARG A 124 6.73 -10.42 4.91
C ARG A 124 7.59 -9.20 5.17
N GLN A 125 7.49 -8.18 4.33
CA GLN A 125 8.24 -6.94 4.45
C GLN A 125 7.85 -6.16 5.70
N PHE A 126 6.54 -5.98 5.94
CA PHE A 126 6.06 -5.07 6.98
C PHE A 126 5.70 -5.74 8.31
N GLN A 127 5.51 -7.06 8.35
CA GLN A 127 5.20 -7.83 9.57
C GLN A 127 4.09 -7.16 10.41
N PRO A 128 2.88 -6.96 9.84
CA PRO A 128 1.81 -6.26 10.53
C PRO A 128 1.35 -7.02 11.78
N HIS A 129 1.09 -6.27 12.85
CA HIS A 129 0.54 -6.79 14.11
C HIS A 129 -0.99 -6.94 14.04
N HIS A 130 -1.63 -6.06 13.26
CA HIS A 130 -3.07 -6.01 13.09
C HIS A 130 -3.39 -5.77 11.62
N VAL A 131 -4.55 -6.27 11.18
CA VAL A 131 -5.03 -6.07 9.81
C VAL A 131 -6.49 -5.62 9.84
N ALA A 132 -6.82 -4.59 9.07
CA ALA A 132 -8.18 -4.12 8.85
C ALA A 132 -8.54 -4.25 7.37
N LEU A 133 -9.71 -4.83 7.06
CA LEU A 133 -10.22 -5.02 5.70
C LEU A 133 -11.58 -4.34 5.54
N GLU A 134 -11.85 -3.72 4.40
CA GLU A 134 -13.24 -3.42 4.03
C GLU A 134 -14.00 -4.74 3.79
N LYS A 135 -15.15 -4.89 4.45
CA LYS A 135 -16.11 -5.95 4.21
C LYS A 135 -16.91 -5.66 2.94
N PRO A 136 -16.79 -6.48 1.87
CA PRO A 136 -17.58 -6.29 0.66
C PRO A 136 -19.08 -6.42 0.95
N PHE A 137 -19.89 -5.54 0.36
CA PHE A 137 -21.34 -5.66 0.43
C PHE A 137 -21.84 -6.65 -0.64
N ILE A 138 -22.57 -7.68 -0.21
CA ILE A 138 -23.16 -8.67 -1.11
C ILE A 138 -24.60 -8.23 -1.40
N ASN A 139 -24.83 -7.69 -2.60
CA ASN A 139 -26.18 -7.47 -3.12
C ASN A 139 -26.73 -8.75 -3.76
N ALA A 140 -28.06 -8.89 -3.83
CA ALA A 140 -28.74 -10.04 -4.42
C ALA A 140 -28.34 -10.32 -5.89
N ASN A 141 -27.83 -9.32 -6.62
CA ASN A 141 -27.29 -9.48 -7.96
C ASN A 141 -25.81 -9.92 -7.88
N PHE A 142 -25.62 -11.22 -7.70
CA PHE A 142 -24.37 -11.91 -7.32
C PHE A 142 -23.18 -11.76 -8.29
N ALA A 143 -23.42 -11.35 -9.55
CA ALA A 143 -22.42 -11.45 -10.62
C ALA A 143 -21.21 -10.50 -10.44
N SER A 144 -21.42 -9.26 -9.97
CA SER A 144 -20.34 -8.27 -9.87
C SER A 144 -19.53 -8.36 -8.57
N GLY A 145 -20.08 -8.97 -7.51
CA GLY A 145 -19.43 -9.13 -6.20
C GLY A 145 -18.52 -10.36 -6.09
N SER A 146 -18.71 -11.37 -6.96
CA SER A 146 -18.03 -12.67 -6.85
C SER A 146 -16.50 -12.57 -6.92
N SER A 147 -15.95 -11.71 -7.77
CA SER A 147 -14.50 -11.56 -7.92
C SER A 147 -13.82 -10.93 -6.70
N SER A 148 -14.48 -9.96 -6.06
CA SER A 148 -13.96 -9.32 -4.84
C SER A 148 -14.01 -10.27 -3.64
N LEU A 149 -15.01 -11.15 -3.57
CA LEU A 149 -15.08 -12.20 -2.55
C LEU A 149 -13.97 -13.24 -2.73
N GLN A 150 -13.64 -13.62 -3.96
CA GLN A 150 -12.51 -14.53 -4.23
C GLN A 150 -11.16 -13.89 -3.85
N ALA A 151 -10.96 -12.62 -4.21
CA ALA A 151 -9.78 -11.88 -3.76
C ALA A 151 -9.72 -11.80 -2.22
N LEU A 152 -10.84 -11.53 -1.55
CA LEU A 152 -10.93 -11.53 -0.08
C LEU A 152 -10.54 -12.89 0.52
N GLY A 153 -10.91 -14.00 -0.10
CA GLY A 153 -10.49 -15.34 0.32
C GLY A 153 -8.98 -15.52 0.29
N VAL A 154 -8.33 -15.12 -0.82
CA VAL A 154 -6.86 -15.15 -0.96
C VAL A 154 -6.19 -14.23 0.06
N ILE A 155 -6.73 -13.02 0.26
CA ILE A 155 -6.22 -12.05 1.25
C ILE A 155 -6.20 -12.66 2.66
N ASN A 156 -7.32 -13.25 3.11
CA ASN A 156 -7.38 -13.89 4.44
C ASN A 156 -6.41 -15.07 4.56
N LEU A 157 -6.30 -15.89 3.52
CA LEU A 157 -5.36 -17.01 3.49
C LEU A 157 -3.91 -16.55 3.66
N VAL A 158 -3.49 -15.53 2.90
CA VAL A 158 -2.13 -14.99 2.98
C VAL A 158 -1.86 -14.38 4.35
N ILE A 159 -2.76 -13.54 4.87
CA ILE A 159 -2.59 -12.89 6.18
C ILE A 159 -2.39 -13.94 7.27
N TYR A 160 -3.29 -14.91 7.38
CA TYR A 160 -3.20 -15.91 8.44
C TYR A 160 -1.95 -16.79 8.29
N ARG A 161 -1.59 -17.17 7.06
CA ARG A 161 -0.40 -18.00 6.78
C ARG A 161 0.91 -17.27 7.11
N GLN A 162 1.00 -15.96 6.85
CA GLN A 162 2.26 -15.21 7.01
C GLN A 162 2.43 -14.61 8.41
N CYS A 163 1.37 -14.15 9.07
CA CYS A 163 1.50 -13.46 10.36
C CYS A 163 0.51 -13.92 11.46
N GLN A 164 -0.31 -14.94 11.21
CA GLN A 164 -1.28 -15.49 12.20
C GLN A 164 -2.25 -14.44 12.77
N VAL A 165 -2.52 -13.37 12.02
CA VAL A 165 -3.46 -12.31 12.41
C VAL A 165 -4.87 -12.61 11.92
N PHE A 166 -5.86 -12.34 12.76
CA PHE A 166 -7.27 -12.32 12.38
C PHE A 166 -7.66 -10.91 11.91
N PRO A 167 -8.02 -10.71 10.64
CA PRO A 167 -8.35 -9.38 10.16
C PRO A 167 -9.68 -8.88 10.73
N VAL A 168 -9.73 -7.60 11.10
CA VAL A 168 -10.97 -6.91 11.43
C VAL A 168 -11.70 -6.55 10.15
N LEU A 169 -12.93 -7.02 10.00
CA LEU A 169 -13.79 -6.69 8.86
C LEU A 169 -14.65 -5.46 9.16
N LEU A 170 -14.44 -4.37 8.41
CA LEU A 170 -15.13 -3.09 8.60
C LEU A 170 -16.13 -2.85 7.48
N TYR A 171 -17.38 -2.51 7.84
CA TYR A 171 -18.34 -2.04 6.84
C TYR A 171 -17.94 -0.67 6.30
N ARG A 172 -18.32 -0.38 5.05
CA ARG A 172 -17.97 0.87 4.39
C ARG A 172 -18.39 2.12 5.17
N ALA A 173 -19.63 2.14 5.66
CA ALA A 173 -20.12 3.25 6.48
C ALA A 173 -19.36 3.38 7.81
N THR A 174 -18.90 2.26 8.36
CA THR A 174 -18.21 2.21 9.64
C THR A 174 -16.84 2.88 9.54
N TRP A 175 -15.97 2.45 8.61
CA TRP A 175 -14.64 3.07 8.48
C TRP A 175 -14.74 4.54 8.02
N LYS A 176 -15.73 4.90 7.19
CA LYS A 176 -15.98 6.29 6.78
C LYS A 176 -16.43 7.18 7.93
N SER A 177 -17.10 6.63 8.95
CA SER A 177 -17.51 7.40 10.13
C SER A 177 -16.32 7.93 10.93
N HIS A 178 -15.17 7.22 10.91
CA HIS A 178 -13.93 7.71 11.52
C HIS A 178 -13.33 8.92 10.81
N LEU A 179 -13.77 9.19 9.58
CA LEU A 179 -13.43 10.40 8.83
C LEU A 179 -14.47 11.52 9.02
N GLY A 180 -15.50 11.29 9.83
CA GLY A 180 -16.56 12.27 10.12
C GLY A 180 -17.80 12.19 9.22
N SER A 181 -17.82 11.37 8.17
CA SER A 181 -18.99 11.21 7.29
C SER A 181 -19.16 9.77 6.80
N PRO A 182 -20.17 9.00 7.26
CA PRO A 182 -20.40 7.62 6.81
C PRO A 182 -20.73 7.49 5.33
N LYS A 183 -21.10 8.60 4.67
CA LYS A 183 -21.49 8.67 3.27
C LYS A 183 -20.42 9.30 2.38
N ALA A 184 -19.23 9.61 2.93
CA ALA A 184 -18.16 10.27 2.21
C ALA A 184 -17.87 9.58 0.87
N ASP A 185 -17.75 10.32 -0.22
CA ASP A 185 -17.32 9.76 -1.50
C ASP A 185 -15.80 9.53 -1.55
N GLN A 186 -15.28 8.94 -2.64
CA GLN A 186 -13.86 8.63 -2.76
C GLN A 186 -12.94 9.88 -2.79
N ARG A 187 -13.46 11.04 -3.19
CA ARG A 187 -12.72 12.31 -3.19
C ARG A 187 -12.69 12.91 -1.79
N GLU A 188 -13.84 12.96 -1.12
CA GLU A 188 -13.94 13.43 0.27
C GLU A 188 -13.06 12.59 1.21
N VAL A 189 -13.01 11.27 1.00
CA VAL A 189 -12.09 10.37 1.72
C VAL A 189 -10.62 10.75 1.46
N ALA A 190 -10.25 10.97 0.20
CA ALA A 190 -8.88 11.36 -0.15
C ALA A 190 -8.48 12.69 0.50
N GLU A 191 -9.31 13.72 0.38
CA GLU A 191 -9.07 15.04 0.98
C GLU A 191 -8.94 14.95 2.51
N THR A 192 -9.83 14.20 3.17
CA THR A 192 -9.79 14.02 4.63
C THR A 192 -8.53 13.27 5.06
N VAL A 193 -8.15 12.22 4.34
CA VAL A 193 -6.91 11.47 4.61
C VAL A 193 -5.68 12.35 4.43
N GLN A 194 -5.63 13.21 3.41
CA GLN A 194 -4.52 14.15 3.25
C GLN A 194 -4.39 15.10 4.43
N LEU A 195 -5.52 15.66 4.89
CA LEU A 195 -5.54 16.56 6.03
C LEU A 195 -5.13 15.86 7.33
N LEU A 196 -5.66 14.66 7.59
CA LEU A 196 -5.38 13.89 8.81
C LEU A 196 -3.90 13.47 8.93
N PHE A 197 -3.26 13.15 7.81
CA PHE A 197 -1.90 12.61 7.79
C PHE A 197 -0.85 13.57 7.20
N ASP A 198 -1.21 14.83 6.97
CA ASP A 198 -0.36 15.86 6.35
C ASP A 198 0.28 15.39 5.02
N LEU A 199 -0.50 14.68 4.20
CA LEU A 199 -0.05 14.16 2.91
C LEU A 199 -0.28 15.21 1.82
N LYS A 200 0.80 15.84 1.35
CA LYS A 200 0.77 16.83 0.27
C LYS A 200 0.07 16.33 -0.99
N ARG A 201 0.30 15.05 -1.35
CA ARG A 201 -0.32 14.41 -2.51
C ARG A 201 -0.61 12.95 -2.25
N LEU A 202 -1.80 12.52 -2.67
CA LEU A 202 -2.15 11.11 -2.82
C LEU A 202 -1.97 10.68 -4.28
N THR A 203 -1.38 9.51 -4.49
CA THR A 203 -1.21 8.91 -5.82
C THR A 203 -2.41 8.08 -6.26
N SER A 204 -3.30 7.69 -5.35
CA SER A 204 -4.46 6.86 -5.64
C SER A 204 -5.60 7.05 -4.63
N GLN A 205 -6.84 7.19 -5.13
CA GLN A 205 -8.05 7.20 -4.30
C GLN A 205 -8.29 5.85 -3.61
N VAL A 206 -7.95 4.74 -4.27
CA VAL A 206 -8.04 3.41 -3.66
C VAL A 206 -6.99 3.25 -2.55
N GLY A 207 -5.81 3.85 -2.71
CA GLY A 207 -4.78 3.92 -1.68
C GLY A 207 -5.24 4.73 -0.46
N SER A 208 -5.93 5.85 -0.66
CA SER A 208 -6.48 6.64 0.46
C SER A 208 -7.61 5.92 1.21
N GLU A 209 -8.47 5.17 0.51
CA GLU A 209 -9.43 4.28 1.17
C GLU A 209 -8.72 3.23 2.03
N ALA A 210 -7.60 2.66 1.56
CA ALA A 210 -6.82 1.72 2.35
C ALA A 210 -6.19 2.37 3.59
N ILE A 211 -5.70 3.61 3.50
CA ILE A 211 -5.24 4.39 4.66
C ILE A 211 -6.39 4.59 5.67
N ALA A 212 -7.56 4.99 5.20
CA ALA A 212 -8.74 5.20 6.05
C ALA A 212 -9.19 3.91 6.74
N ILE A 213 -9.15 2.76 6.05
CA ILE A 213 -9.47 1.44 6.62
C ILE A 213 -8.48 1.06 7.73
N ALA A 214 -7.17 1.26 7.51
CA ALA A 214 -6.17 1.03 8.56
C ALA A 214 -6.40 1.95 9.76
N TYR A 215 -6.69 3.22 9.51
CA TYR A 215 -6.94 4.22 10.55
C TYR A 215 -8.15 3.87 11.40
N ALA A 216 -9.28 3.49 10.78
CA ALA A 216 -10.47 3.05 11.49
C ALA A 216 -10.21 1.81 12.36
N GLY A 217 -9.40 0.85 11.86
CA GLY A 217 -8.95 -0.28 12.67
C GLY A 217 -8.10 0.17 13.86
N PHE A 218 -7.10 1.02 13.61
CA PHE A 218 -6.20 1.59 14.61
C PHE A 218 -6.96 2.32 15.74
N CYS A 219 -8.02 3.07 15.40
CA CYS A 219 -8.86 3.79 16.36
C CYS A 219 -9.77 2.91 17.24
N GLY A 220 -9.64 1.57 17.20
CA GLY A 220 -10.26 0.69 18.20
C GLY A 220 -11.57 0.04 17.78
N LEU A 221 -11.92 0.04 16.49
CA LEU A 221 -12.93 -0.90 15.99
C LEU A 221 -12.31 -2.30 15.86
N GLY A 222 -12.20 -3.04 16.97
CA GLY A 222 -12.05 -4.49 16.91
C GLY A 222 -10.98 -5.16 17.78
N ILE A 223 -10.30 -4.47 18.69
CA ILE A 223 -9.46 -5.15 19.69
C ILE A 223 -10.29 -5.32 20.96
N SER A 224 -11.22 -6.28 20.93
CA SER A 224 -11.65 -6.90 22.19
C SER A 224 -10.61 -7.95 22.49
N GLU A 225 -9.76 -7.71 23.49
CA GLU A 225 -8.91 -8.75 24.05
C GLU A 225 -9.82 -9.92 24.44
N LYS A 226 -9.52 -11.11 23.90
CA LYS A 226 -10.10 -12.39 24.33
C LYS A 226 -9.09 -13.09 25.20
#